data_AF-A0A8C0XU37-F1
#
_entry.id   AF-A0A8C0XU37-F1
#
_cell.length_a   1.000
_cell.length_b   1.000
_cell.length_c   1.000
_cell.angle_alpha   90.00
_cell.angle_beta   90.00
_cell.angle_gamma   90.00
#
_symmetry.space_group_name_H-M   'P 1'
#
loop_
_entity.id
_entity.type
_entity.pdbx_description
1 polymer ?
#
loop_
_entity_poly.entity_id
_entity_poly.type
_entity_poly.pdbx_seq_one_letter_code
_entity_poly.pdbx_strand_id
1 'polypeptide(L)'
;MSDIVEKTLTALPGLFLQNQPAAGPTAAKTSLSSRLGGLIRGITALTSKHEEEKLIQQELNCLKATISAPTTTPKMMKECMVRLIYCEMLGYDASFGYIHAIKLAQQGTLLEKRVGYLAVSLFLHESHELLLLLVNTVVKDLQSTNLVEVCMALTIVSQIFPREMIPAVLPLIEDKLQHSKEIIRRKTVLALYKFHLIAPNQVQHIHIKFRKALCDRDVGVMAASLHIYLRLIKENSSGYKDLTGSFVTILKQVVGGKLPVDFNYHSVPAPWLQIQLLRILGLLGKDDQRTSELMYDVLDESLRRAELNHNVTYAILFECVHTVYSIYPKSELLEKAAKCIGKFVLSSKINLKYLGLKALTYVIQQDPTLALQHQMTIIECLDHPDPIIKREVN
;
A
#
# COMPACT_ATOMS: atom_id res chain seq x y z
N MET A 1 12.84 -12.19 22.38
CA MET A 1 12.06 -11.75 21.20
C MET A 1 10.60 -11.97 21.53
N SER A 2 9.77 -10.93 21.42
CA SER A 2 8.38 -10.94 21.87
C SER A 2 7.52 -11.97 21.12
N ASP A 3 6.60 -12.65 21.83
CA ASP A 3 5.56 -13.59 21.33
C ASP A 3 4.80 -13.13 20.06
N ILE A 4 4.85 -11.84 19.75
CA ILE A 4 4.30 -11.23 18.55
C ILE A 4 5.06 -11.68 17.29
N VAL A 5 6.39 -11.87 17.37
CA VAL A 5 7.23 -12.32 16.23
C VAL A 5 6.93 -13.79 15.91
N GLU A 6 6.74 -14.63 16.94
CA GLU A 6 6.34 -16.03 16.80
C GLU A 6 4.93 -16.19 16.22
N LYS A 7 3.98 -15.36 16.67
CA LYS A 7 2.60 -15.35 16.12
C LYS A 7 2.54 -14.81 14.69
N THR A 8 3.46 -13.93 14.31
CA THR A 8 3.52 -13.39 12.93
C THR A 8 4.15 -14.39 11.96
N LEU A 9 5.15 -15.16 12.39
CA LEU A 9 5.80 -16.18 11.56
C LEU A 9 4.94 -17.44 11.36
N THR A 10 4.11 -17.79 12.34
CA THR A 10 3.18 -18.94 12.25
C THR A 10 1.96 -18.68 11.37
N ALA A 11 1.61 -17.42 11.11
CA ALA A 11 0.46 -17.03 10.26
C ALA A 11 0.77 -16.97 8.75
N LEU A 12 2.05 -16.91 8.36
CA LEU A 12 2.47 -16.77 6.96
C LEU A 12 2.01 -17.90 6.01
N PRO A 13 1.89 -19.18 6.42
CA PRO A 13 1.38 -20.23 5.53
C PRO A 13 -0.13 -20.11 5.23
N GLY A 14 -0.90 -19.51 6.14
CA GLY A 14 -2.37 -19.46 6.05
C GLY A 14 -2.92 -18.44 5.06
N LEU A 15 -2.16 -17.38 4.78
CA LEU A 15 -2.59 -16.28 3.90
C LEU A 15 -2.57 -16.64 2.39
N PHE A 16 -1.93 -17.74 2.00
CA PHE A 16 -1.85 -18.18 0.59
C PHE A 16 -2.82 -19.31 0.22
N LEU A 17 -3.58 -19.86 1.16
CA LEU A 17 -4.39 -21.08 0.95
C LEU A 17 -5.91 -20.88 1.01
N GLN A 18 -6.41 -19.68 1.28
CA GLN A 18 -7.85 -19.41 1.26
C GLN A 18 -8.31 -18.94 -0.12
N ASN A 19 -8.45 -19.90 -1.05
CA ASN A 19 -9.50 -19.95 -2.08
C ASN A 19 -9.26 -21.11 -3.04
N GLN A 20 -9.74 -22.31 -2.71
CA GLN A 20 -10.20 -23.30 -3.69
C GLN A 20 -11.07 -24.38 -3.01
N PRO A 21 -12.14 -24.88 -3.66
CA PRO A 21 -13.04 -25.87 -3.08
C PRO A 21 -12.45 -27.27 -3.12
N ALA A 22 -12.94 -28.12 -2.21
CA ALA A 22 -12.43 -29.45 -1.92
C ALA A 22 -12.42 -30.41 -3.13
N ALA A 23 -11.26 -31.02 -3.42
CA ALA A 23 -11.14 -32.26 -4.19
C ALA A 23 -9.80 -32.98 -3.91
N GLY A 24 -9.88 -34.23 -3.40
CA GLY A 24 -8.92 -35.32 -3.60
C GLY A 24 -7.53 -35.27 -2.91
N PRO A 25 -7.00 -36.41 -2.43
CA PRO A 25 -5.72 -36.48 -1.73
C PRO A 25 -4.55 -36.52 -2.72
N THR A 26 -4.25 -35.41 -3.38
CA THR A 26 -2.94 -35.16 -4.00
C THR A 26 -2.57 -33.69 -3.83
N ALA A 27 -2.47 -33.26 -2.56
CA ALA A 27 -1.93 -31.96 -2.23
C ALA A 27 -0.42 -31.94 -2.57
N ALA A 28 -0.10 -31.41 -3.75
CA ALA A 28 1.24 -30.96 -4.09
C ALA A 28 1.67 -29.90 -3.05
N LYS A 29 2.39 -30.36 -2.01
CA LYS A 29 3.02 -29.49 -1.03
C LYS A 29 3.97 -28.53 -1.77
N THR A 30 3.66 -27.26 -1.68
CA THR A 30 4.40 -26.12 -2.23
C THR A 30 5.87 -26.23 -1.86
N SER A 31 6.74 -26.62 -2.80
CA SER A 31 8.18 -26.63 -2.54
C SER A 31 8.71 -25.20 -2.59
N LEU A 32 8.73 -24.52 -1.44
CA LEU A 32 9.85 -23.60 -1.15
C LEU A 32 11.11 -24.31 -1.63
N SER A 33 11.93 -23.71 -2.51
CA SER A 33 13.14 -24.37 -3.05
C SER A 33 13.76 -25.19 -1.94
N SER A 34 13.88 -26.51 -2.13
CA SER A 34 14.05 -27.49 -1.03
C SER A 34 15.14 -27.09 -0.03
N ARG A 35 16.14 -26.33 -0.52
CA ARG A 35 17.23 -25.71 0.22
C ARG A 35 16.80 -24.54 1.12
N LEU A 36 16.05 -23.55 0.61
CA LEU A 36 15.52 -22.45 1.44
C LEU A 36 14.59 -22.98 2.53
N GLY A 37 13.68 -23.90 2.16
CA GLY A 37 12.80 -24.52 3.14
C GLY A 37 13.58 -25.29 4.21
N GLY A 38 14.70 -25.91 3.83
CA GLY A 38 15.63 -26.53 4.77
C GLY A 38 16.30 -25.53 5.71
N LEU A 39 16.81 -24.41 5.17
CA LEU A 39 17.42 -23.33 5.95
C LEU A 39 16.45 -22.75 6.99
N ILE A 40 15.24 -22.40 6.56
CA ILE A 40 14.21 -21.86 7.46
C ILE A 40 13.88 -22.85 8.56
N ARG A 41 13.66 -24.14 8.23
CA ARG A 41 13.40 -25.18 9.24
C ARG A 41 14.56 -25.34 10.21
N GLY A 42 15.78 -25.30 9.71
CA GLY A 42 17.00 -25.36 10.51
C GLY A 42 17.04 -24.23 11.54
N ILE A 43 16.83 -22.99 11.10
CA ILE A 43 16.84 -21.81 11.98
C ILE A 43 15.69 -21.86 12.99
N THR A 44 14.48 -22.23 12.58
CA THR A 44 13.32 -22.31 13.49
C THR A 44 13.44 -23.40 14.56
N ALA A 45 14.32 -24.38 14.37
CA ALA A 45 14.57 -25.44 15.34
C ALA A 45 15.58 -25.02 16.42
N LEU A 46 16.30 -23.91 16.22
CA LEU A 46 17.32 -23.44 17.15
C LEU A 46 16.67 -22.65 18.29
N THR A 47 17.22 -22.83 19.49
CA THR A 47 16.76 -22.14 20.70
C THR A 47 17.71 -21.03 21.15
N SER A 48 18.94 -21.04 20.64
CA SER A 48 19.99 -20.08 21.00
C SER A 48 20.41 -19.20 19.82
N LYS A 49 20.53 -17.90 20.07
CA LYS A 49 21.03 -16.93 19.08
C LYS A 49 22.44 -17.27 18.60
N HIS A 50 23.29 -17.81 19.48
CA HIS A 50 24.66 -18.18 19.10
C HIS A 50 24.69 -19.32 18.09
N GLU A 51 23.78 -20.29 18.22
CA GLU A 51 23.66 -21.40 17.27
C GLU A 51 23.12 -20.90 15.92
N GLU A 52 22.18 -19.95 15.95
CA GLU A 52 21.66 -19.29 14.76
C GLU A 52 22.77 -18.56 13.99
N GLU A 53 23.55 -17.74 14.68
CA GLU A 53 24.69 -17.02 14.10
C GLU A 53 25.70 -17.99 13.47
N LYS A 54 26.00 -19.11 14.14
CA LYS A 54 26.91 -20.13 13.63
C LYS A 54 26.37 -20.80 12.36
N LEU A 55 25.09 -21.18 12.35
CA LEU A 55 24.45 -21.81 11.19
C LEU A 55 24.41 -20.84 10.00
N ILE A 56 24.04 -19.58 10.23
CA ILE A 56 23.96 -18.57 9.18
C ILE A 56 25.35 -18.25 8.63
N GLN A 57 26.37 -18.15 9.47
CA GLN A 57 27.74 -17.93 8.99
C GLN A 57 28.23 -19.09 8.12
N GLN A 58 27.91 -20.34 8.48
CA GLN A 58 28.22 -21.50 7.64
C GLN A 58 27.51 -21.43 6.29
N GLU A 59 26.22 -21.05 6.29
CA GLU A 59 25.44 -20.90 5.07
C GLU A 59 25.96 -19.76 4.18
N LEU A 60 26.29 -18.60 4.76
CA LEU A 60 26.88 -17.46 4.03
C LEU A 60 28.23 -17.83 3.40
N ASN A 61 29.07 -18.57 4.10
CA ASN A 61 30.34 -19.06 3.56
C ASN A 61 30.12 -20.03 2.38
N CYS A 62 29.15 -20.93 2.50
CA CYS A 62 28.75 -21.85 1.43
C CYS A 62 28.19 -21.11 0.21
N LEU A 63 27.34 -20.11 0.44
CA LEU A 63 26.78 -19.25 -0.59
C LEU A 63 27.86 -18.45 -1.30
N LYS A 64 28.81 -17.87 -0.57
CA LYS A 64 29.95 -17.12 -1.13
C LYS A 64 30.80 -18.01 -2.03
N ALA A 65 31.09 -19.24 -1.61
CA ALA A 65 31.82 -20.21 -2.43
C ALA A 65 31.04 -20.58 -3.70
N THR A 66 29.75 -20.85 -3.58
CA THR A 66 28.89 -21.22 -4.71
C THR A 66 28.76 -20.08 -5.72
N ILE A 67 28.54 -18.85 -5.26
CA ILE A 67 28.38 -17.67 -6.11
C ILE A 67 29.67 -17.33 -6.87
N SER A 68 30.83 -17.59 -6.26
CA SER A 68 32.14 -17.35 -6.87
C SER A 68 32.54 -18.43 -7.88
N ALA A 69 31.88 -19.60 -7.87
CA ALA A 69 32.23 -20.70 -8.76
C ALA A 69 31.82 -20.40 -10.22
N PRO A 70 32.72 -20.65 -11.22
CA PRO A 70 32.43 -20.39 -12.63
C PRO A 70 31.38 -21.35 -13.22
N THR A 71 31.12 -22.48 -12.57
CA THR A 71 30.13 -23.48 -12.98
C THR A 71 28.70 -23.13 -12.57
N THR A 72 28.49 -21.98 -11.90
CA THR A 72 27.20 -21.64 -11.33
C THR A 72 26.21 -21.19 -12.40
N THR A 73 25.19 -22.03 -12.60
CA THR A 73 24.09 -21.73 -13.53
C THR A 73 23.20 -20.60 -13.02
N PRO A 74 22.50 -19.85 -13.89
CA PRO A 74 21.53 -18.83 -13.48
C PRO A 74 20.45 -19.36 -12.52
N LYS A 75 20.02 -20.61 -12.71
CA LYS A 75 19.07 -21.29 -11.82
C LYS A 75 19.63 -21.47 -10.41
N MET A 76 20.88 -21.91 -10.28
CA MET A 76 21.55 -22.02 -8.98
C MET A 76 21.80 -20.65 -8.35
N MET A 77 22.18 -19.66 -9.16
CA MET A 77 22.36 -18.28 -8.71
C MET A 77 21.06 -17.73 -8.11
N LYS A 78 19.92 -17.96 -8.76
CA LYS A 78 18.60 -17.61 -8.24
C LYS A 78 18.32 -18.24 -6.87
N GLU A 79 18.61 -19.53 -6.69
CA GLU A 79 18.43 -20.20 -5.39
C GLU A 79 19.38 -19.66 -4.30
N CYS A 80 20.58 -19.23 -4.68
CA CYS A 80 21.49 -18.54 -3.78
C CYS A 80 20.95 -17.16 -3.40
N MET A 81 20.44 -16.38 -4.36
CA MET A 81 19.89 -15.05 -4.12
C MET A 81 18.71 -15.07 -3.15
N VAL A 82 17.78 -16.01 -3.29
CA VAL A 82 16.63 -16.09 -2.36
C VAL A 82 17.08 -16.40 -0.93
N ARG A 83 18.12 -17.22 -0.75
CA ARG A 83 18.70 -17.50 0.58
C ARG A 83 19.44 -16.29 1.14
N LEU A 84 20.19 -15.55 0.30
CA LEU A 84 20.82 -14.30 0.72
C LEU A 84 19.81 -13.24 1.14
N ILE A 85 18.70 -13.09 0.40
CA ILE A 85 17.60 -12.19 0.81
C ILE A 85 17.12 -12.56 2.21
N TYR A 86 16.95 -13.86 2.49
CA TYR A 86 16.51 -14.31 3.80
C TYR A 86 17.55 -14.01 4.91
N CYS A 87 18.84 -14.23 4.66
CA CYS A 87 19.91 -13.87 5.60
C CYS A 87 19.95 -12.37 5.89
N GLU A 88 19.83 -11.52 4.85
CA GLU A 88 19.79 -10.06 5.00
C GLU A 88 18.56 -9.61 5.80
N MET A 89 17.40 -10.24 5.58
CA MET A 89 16.17 -9.98 6.35
C MET A 89 16.31 -10.32 7.84
N LEU A 90 17.17 -11.29 8.19
CA LEU A 90 17.52 -11.60 9.58
C LEU A 90 18.57 -10.64 10.15
N GLY A 91 19.14 -9.75 9.33
CA GLY A 91 20.10 -8.73 9.74
C GLY A 91 21.57 -9.12 9.55
N TYR A 92 21.87 -10.18 8.80
CA TYR A 92 23.24 -10.60 8.51
C TYR A 92 23.74 -10.03 7.18
N ASP A 93 24.99 -9.55 7.14
CA ASP A 93 25.57 -8.93 5.94
C ASP A 93 25.73 -9.91 4.76
N ALA A 94 25.02 -9.64 3.66
CA ALA A 94 25.13 -10.33 2.38
C ALA A 94 25.69 -9.44 1.26
N SER A 95 26.45 -8.38 1.58
CA SER A 95 27.04 -7.43 0.62
C SER A 95 27.77 -8.06 -0.57
N PHE A 96 28.44 -9.20 -0.37
CA PHE A 96 29.10 -9.94 -1.44
C PHE A 96 28.15 -10.41 -2.55
N GLY A 97 26.85 -10.54 -2.26
CA GLY A 97 25.82 -10.96 -3.22
C GLY A 97 25.26 -9.82 -4.09
N TYR A 98 25.51 -8.56 -3.74
CA TYR A 98 24.83 -7.41 -4.35
C TYR A 98 25.14 -7.27 -5.86
N ILE A 99 26.40 -7.40 -6.25
CA ILE A 99 26.78 -7.37 -7.67
C ILE A 99 26.20 -8.55 -8.46
N HIS A 100 26.04 -9.71 -7.81
CA HIS A 100 25.47 -10.89 -8.43
C HIS A 100 23.96 -10.77 -8.61
N ALA A 101 23.25 -10.07 -7.72
CA ALA A 101 21.85 -9.71 -7.91
C ALA A 101 21.65 -8.86 -9.17
N ILE A 102 22.53 -7.88 -9.41
CA ILE A 102 22.49 -7.05 -10.63
C ILE A 102 22.77 -7.90 -11.87
N LYS A 103 23.82 -8.73 -11.86
CA LYS A 103 24.13 -9.64 -12.97
C LYS A 103 22.96 -10.58 -13.28
N LEU A 104 22.27 -11.08 -12.26
CA LEU A 104 21.11 -11.93 -12.41
C LEU A 104 19.93 -11.19 -13.05
N ALA A 105 19.72 -9.92 -12.71
CA ALA A 105 18.73 -9.06 -13.36
C ALA A 105 19.07 -8.79 -14.85
N GLN A 106 20.35 -8.63 -15.16
CA GLN A 106 20.84 -8.33 -16.51
C GLN A 106 20.74 -9.53 -17.48
N GLN A 107 21.12 -10.72 -17.01
CA GLN A 107 21.42 -11.87 -17.88
C GLN A 107 20.47 -13.06 -17.67
N GLY A 108 19.65 -13.04 -16.60
CA GLY A 108 18.75 -14.14 -16.28
C GLY A 108 17.57 -14.28 -17.26
N THR A 109 16.95 -15.47 -17.27
CA THR A 109 15.61 -15.63 -17.87
C THR A 109 14.58 -14.85 -17.05
N LEU A 110 13.35 -14.75 -17.52
CA LEU A 110 12.28 -13.98 -16.89
C LEU A 110 12.10 -14.28 -15.38
N LEU A 111 12.25 -15.54 -14.94
CA LEU A 111 12.17 -15.89 -13.52
C LEU A 111 13.42 -15.50 -12.73
N GLU A 112 14.61 -15.67 -13.29
CA GLU A 112 15.86 -15.24 -12.64
C GLU A 112 15.92 -13.72 -12.55
N LYS A 113 15.58 -13.03 -13.65
CA LYS A 113 15.52 -11.58 -13.73
C LYS A 113 14.56 -11.00 -12.68
N ARG A 114 13.40 -11.63 -12.47
CA ARG A 114 12.45 -11.24 -11.40
C ARG A 114 13.09 -11.31 -10.01
N VAL A 115 13.83 -12.38 -9.72
CA VAL A 115 14.54 -12.52 -8.44
C VAL A 115 15.70 -11.53 -8.35
N GLY A 116 16.42 -11.28 -9.44
CA GLY A 116 17.47 -10.25 -9.52
C GLY A 116 16.94 -8.85 -9.20
N TYR A 117 15.85 -8.43 -9.83
CA TYR A 117 15.21 -7.14 -9.52
C TYR A 117 14.71 -7.06 -8.07
N LEU A 118 14.12 -8.13 -7.55
CA LEU A 118 13.70 -8.19 -6.14
C LEU A 118 14.90 -8.07 -5.20
N ALA A 119 15.97 -8.83 -5.44
CA ALA A 119 17.20 -8.78 -4.66
C ALA A 119 17.79 -7.36 -4.67
N VAL A 120 17.88 -6.73 -5.84
CA VAL A 120 18.35 -5.34 -5.95
C VAL A 120 17.48 -4.37 -5.15
N SER A 121 16.14 -4.50 -5.21
CA SER A 121 15.25 -3.62 -4.44
C SER A 121 15.36 -3.76 -2.91
N LEU A 122 15.86 -4.91 -2.44
CA LEU A 122 15.99 -5.22 -1.01
C LEU A 122 17.40 -4.93 -0.49
N PHE A 123 18.42 -5.17 -1.29
CA PHE A 123 19.82 -4.99 -0.91
C PHE A 123 20.33 -3.56 -1.10
N LEU A 124 19.91 -2.88 -2.17
CA LEU A 124 20.46 -1.58 -2.53
C LEU A 124 19.59 -0.44 -2.01
N HIS A 125 20.25 0.65 -1.63
CA HIS A 125 19.64 1.92 -1.28
C HIS A 125 19.86 2.95 -2.41
N GLU A 126 19.11 4.05 -2.42
CA GLU A 126 19.02 4.98 -3.56
C GLU A 126 20.36 5.63 -3.99
N SER A 127 21.31 5.78 -3.06
CA SER A 127 22.65 6.33 -3.34
C SER A 127 23.72 5.27 -3.64
N HIS A 128 23.36 4.00 -3.75
CA HIS A 128 24.34 2.95 -3.97
C HIS A 128 24.89 3.00 -5.41
N GLU A 129 26.22 3.11 -5.57
CA GLU A 129 26.89 3.29 -6.88
C GLU A 129 26.56 2.19 -7.91
N LEU A 130 26.46 0.95 -7.45
CA LEU A 130 26.08 -0.21 -8.26
C LEU A 130 24.72 -0.07 -8.97
N LEU A 131 23.81 0.79 -8.48
CA LEU A 131 22.50 1.00 -9.10
C LEU A 131 22.62 1.53 -10.53
N LEU A 132 23.70 2.27 -10.84
CA LEU A 132 23.98 2.77 -12.20
C LEU A 132 24.13 1.63 -13.21
N LEU A 133 24.63 0.46 -12.78
CA LEU A 133 24.80 -0.71 -13.65
C LEU A 133 23.46 -1.32 -14.10
N LEU A 134 22.37 -1.04 -13.38
CA LEU A 134 21.04 -1.57 -13.69
C LEU A 134 20.29 -0.69 -14.71
N VAL A 135 20.70 0.56 -14.89
CA VAL A 135 19.95 1.56 -15.67
C VAL A 135 19.76 1.12 -17.12
N ASN A 136 20.82 0.63 -17.77
CA ASN A 136 20.75 0.15 -19.15
C ASN A 136 19.79 -1.05 -19.29
N THR A 137 19.70 -1.90 -18.27
CA THR A 137 18.78 -3.05 -18.24
C THR A 137 17.34 -2.58 -18.09
N VAL A 138 17.09 -1.60 -17.22
CA VAL A 138 15.76 -0.99 -17.06
C VAL A 138 15.31 -0.36 -18.37
N VAL A 139 16.18 0.39 -19.06
CA VAL A 139 15.88 0.97 -20.38
C VAL A 139 15.50 -0.12 -21.38
N LYS A 140 16.32 -1.17 -21.49
CA LYS A 140 16.07 -2.30 -22.38
C LYS A 140 14.75 -2.99 -22.07
N ASP A 141 14.47 -3.26 -20.80
CA ASP A 141 13.27 -3.97 -20.36
C ASP A 141 12.00 -3.12 -20.53
N LEU A 142 12.09 -1.78 -20.39
CA LEU A 142 10.99 -0.86 -20.71
C LEU A 142 10.65 -0.82 -22.20
N GLN A 143 11.65 -1.04 -23.06
CA GLN A 143 11.47 -1.11 -24.51
C GLN A 143 11.04 -2.50 -25.00
N SER A 144 11.04 -3.51 -24.13
CA SER A 144 10.64 -4.88 -24.48
C SER A 144 9.17 -4.96 -24.89
N THR A 145 8.86 -5.89 -25.80
CA THR A 145 7.49 -6.29 -26.14
C THR A 145 6.89 -7.23 -25.10
N ASN A 146 7.73 -7.81 -24.21
CA ASN A 146 7.27 -8.71 -23.17
C ASN A 146 6.67 -7.92 -22.00
N LEU A 147 5.37 -8.13 -21.76
CA LEU A 147 4.62 -7.48 -20.68
C LEU A 147 5.28 -7.62 -19.31
N VAL A 148 5.84 -8.79 -19.00
CA VAL A 148 6.42 -9.06 -17.67
C VAL A 148 7.73 -8.31 -17.49
N GLU A 149 8.56 -8.21 -18.53
CA GLU A 149 9.81 -7.43 -18.47
C GLU A 149 9.53 -5.95 -18.22
N VAL A 150 8.59 -5.37 -18.97
CA VAL A 150 8.14 -3.99 -18.75
C VAL A 150 7.58 -3.80 -17.34
N CYS A 151 6.79 -4.75 -16.84
CA CYS A 151 6.24 -4.69 -15.49
C CYS A 151 7.31 -4.78 -14.40
N MET A 152 8.34 -5.62 -14.58
CA MET A 152 9.47 -5.72 -13.64
C MET A 152 10.26 -4.42 -13.62
N ALA A 153 10.59 -3.88 -14.78
CA ALA A 153 11.29 -2.60 -14.92
C ALA A 153 10.52 -1.44 -14.27
N LEU A 154 9.22 -1.31 -14.53
CA LEU A 154 8.40 -0.28 -13.88
C LEU A 154 8.29 -0.48 -12.36
N THR A 155 8.32 -1.74 -11.89
CA THR A 155 8.25 -2.03 -10.45
C THR A 155 9.52 -1.57 -9.74
N ILE A 156 10.70 -1.91 -10.29
CA ILE A 156 11.97 -1.47 -9.68
C ILE A 156 12.07 0.07 -9.70
N VAL A 157 11.71 0.71 -10.82
CA VAL A 157 11.74 2.17 -10.93
C VAL A 157 10.82 2.84 -9.91
N SER A 158 9.65 2.25 -9.63
CA SER A 158 8.74 2.78 -8.62
C SER A 158 9.24 2.65 -7.17
N GLN A 159 10.26 1.82 -6.93
CA GLN A 159 10.84 1.58 -5.62
C GLN A 159 12.17 2.33 -5.43
N ILE A 160 13.09 2.18 -6.37
CA ILE A 160 14.46 2.69 -6.30
C ILE A 160 14.97 3.04 -7.70
N PHE A 161 15.50 4.26 -7.87
CA PHE A 161 16.09 4.69 -9.13
C PHE A 161 17.10 5.83 -8.90
N PRO A 162 18.26 5.84 -9.58
CA PRO A 162 19.27 6.87 -9.34
C PRO A 162 18.82 8.21 -9.93
N ARG A 163 18.87 9.27 -9.11
CA ARG A 163 18.39 10.61 -9.45
C ARG A 163 18.96 11.15 -10.76
N GLU A 164 20.25 10.96 -10.97
CA GLU A 164 20.98 11.49 -12.14
C GLU A 164 20.51 10.87 -13.46
N MET A 165 19.92 9.67 -13.41
CA MET A 165 19.53 8.92 -14.58
C MET A 165 18.04 9.04 -14.91
N ILE A 166 17.26 9.77 -14.09
CA ILE A 166 15.83 10.02 -14.35
C ILE A 166 15.59 10.57 -15.77
N PRO A 167 16.35 11.57 -16.27
CA PRO A 167 16.13 12.11 -17.61
C PRO A 167 16.25 11.09 -18.74
N ALA A 168 17.08 10.05 -18.56
CA ALA A 168 17.29 9.01 -19.58
C ALA A 168 16.07 8.07 -19.72
N VAL A 169 15.31 7.89 -18.64
CA VAL A 169 14.20 6.91 -18.58
C VAL A 169 12.83 7.58 -18.61
N LEU A 170 12.74 8.85 -18.19
CA LEU A 170 11.49 9.61 -18.12
C LEU A 170 10.68 9.58 -19.43
N PRO A 171 11.25 9.82 -20.63
CA PRO A 171 10.47 9.79 -21.87
C PRO A 171 9.85 8.41 -22.16
N LEU A 172 10.59 7.34 -21.86
CA LEU A 172 10.13 5.97 -22.06
C LEU A 172 8.97 5.64 -21.12
N ILE A 173 9.05 6.08 -19.86
CA ILE A 173 7.97 5.86 -18.89
C ILE A 173 6.75 6.68 -19.26
N GLU A 174 6.90 7.93 -19.68
CA GLU A 174 5.76 8.74 -20.11
C GLU A 174 5.00 8.14 -21.30
N ASP A 175 5.72 7.53 -22.25
CA ASP A 175 5.12 6.80 -23.37
C ASP A 175 4.23 5.63 -22.89
N LYS A 176 4.67 4.93 -21.83
CA LYS A 176 3.90 3.80 -21.27
C LYS A 176 2.56 4.18 -20.64
N LEU A 177 2.27 5.46 -20.43
CA LEU A 177 0.93 5.90 -20.02
C LEU A 177 -0.13 5.63 -21.09
N GLN A 178 0.25 5.49 -22.36
CA GLN A 178 -0.68 5.20 -23.46
C GLN A 178 -0.75 3.71 -23.81
N HIS A 179 -0.10 2.86 -23.01
CA HIS A 179 -0.03 1.44 -23.29
C HIS A 179 -1.41 0.77 -23.23
N SER A 180 -1.67 -0.19 -24.13
CA SER A 180 -2.97 -0.89 -24.23
C SER A 180 -3.37 -1.59 -22.93
N LYS A 181 -2.39 -2.18 -22.24
CA LYS A 181 -2.55 -2.90 -20.96
C LYS A 181 -2.57 -1.96 -19.75
N GLU A 182 -3.62 -2.07 -18.95
CA GLU A 182 -3.88 -1.29 -17.74
C GLU A 182 -2.83 -1.49 -16.65
N ILE A 183 -2.29 -2.71 -16.48
CA ILE A 183 -1.26 -2.96 -15.48
C ILE A 183 0.03 -2.16 -15.73
N ILE A 184 0.39 -1.94 -16.99
CA ILE A 184 1.53 -1.12 -17.38
C ILE A 184 1.23 0.35 -17.10
N ARG A 185 0.06 0.86 -17.53
CA ARG A 185 -0.35 2.24 -17.23
C ARG A 185 -0.35 2.53 -15.73
N ARG A 186 -0.91 1.62 -14.93
CA ARG A 186 -0.96 1.72 -13.46
C ARG A 186 0.44 1.80 -12.84
N LYS A 187 1.34 0.90 -13.22
CA LYS A 187 2.74 0.90 -12.71
C LYS A 187 3.51 2.14 -13.18
N THR A 188 3.22 2.61 -14.39
CA THR A 188 3.79 3.84 -14.95
C THR A 188 3.43 5.05 -14.11
N VAL A 189 2.16 5.20 -13.73
CA VAL A 189 1.70 6.28 -12.85
C VAL A 189 2.44 6.28 -11.51
N LEU A 190 2.67 5.11 -10.91
CA LEU A 190 3.43 4.98 -9.66
C LEU A 190 4.93 5.29 -9.84
N ALA A 191 5.53 4.85 -10.94
CA ALA A 191 6.93 5.16 -11.27
C ALA A 191 7.16 6.66 -11.46
N LEU A 192 6.24 7.32 -12.17
CA LEU A 192 6.21 8.77 -12.35
C LEU A 192 6.12 9.51 -11.00
N TYR A 193 5.25 9.04 -10.09
CA TYR A 193 5.18 9.62 -8.75
C TYR A 193 6.47 9.44 -7.95
N LYS A 194 7.16 8.29 -8.06
CA LYS A 194 8.47 8.11 -7.44
C LYS A 194 9.50 9.12 -7.96
N PHE A 195 9.51 9.41 -9.26
CA PHE A 195 10.38 10.44 -9.83
C PHE A 195 10.06 11.84 -9.31
N HIS A 196 8.78 12.16 -9.11
CA HIS A 196 8.37 13.41 -8.46
C HIS A 196 8.91 13.55 -7.04
N LEU A 197 8.96 12.45 -6.28
CA LEU A 197 9.54 12.44 -4.93
C LEU A 197 11.07 12.60 -4.93
N ILE A 198 11.78 12.00 -5.90
CA ILE A 198 13.25 12.06 -5.97
C ILE A 198 13.73 13.42 -6.52
N ALA A 199 13.09 13.93 -7.57
CA ALA A 199 13.55 15.10 -8.32
C ALA A 199 12.37 15.95 -8.83
N PRO A 200 11.63 16.64 -7.95
CA PRO A 200 10.44 17.40 -8.33
C PRO A 200 10.73 18.46 -9.42
N ASN A 201 11.92 19.07 -9.38
CA ASN A 201 12.36 20.07 -10.36
C ASN A 201 12.49 19.51 -11.79
N GLN A 202 12.75 18.22 -11.95
CA GLN A 202 12.93 17.58 -13.27
C GLN A 202 11.60 17.14 -13.90
N VAL A 203 10.51 17.07 -13.11
CA VAL A 203 9.23 16.47 -13.55
C VAL A 203 8.03 17.38 -13.29
N GLN A 204 8.18 18.70 -13.42
CA GLN A 204 7.10 19.65 -13.14
C GLN A 204 5.86 19.45 -14.03
N HIS A 205 6.02 18.96 -15.27
CA HIS A 205 4.92 18.71 -16.21
C HIS A 205 4.12 17.43 -15.91
N ILE A 206 4.55 16.62 -14.93
CA ILE A 206 3.95 15.32 -14.61
C ILE A 206 2.53 15.43 -14.04
N HIS A 207 2.17 16.58 -13.46
CA HIS A 207 0.83 16.82 -12.92
C HIS A 207 -0.26 16.69 -14.01
N ILE A 208 0.03 17.07 -15.26
CA ILE A 208 -0.88 16.89 -16.40
C ILE A 208 -1.11 15.39 -16.66
N LYS A 209 -0.06 14.57 -16.49
CA LYS A 209 -0.14 13.12 -16.67
C LYS A 209 -0.99 12.46 -15.59
N PHE A 210 -0.88 12.90 -14.33
CA PHE A 210 -1.76 12.42 -13.25
C PHE A 210 -3.22 12.82 -13.49
N ARG A 211 -3.50 14.02 -14.00
CA ARG A 211 -4.86 14.42 -14.40
C ARG A 211 -5.44 13.49 -15.47
N LYS A 212 -4.64 13.12 -16.48
CA LYS A 212 -5.06 12.13 -17.48
C LYS A 212 -5.30 10.74 -16.88
N ALA A 213 -4.44 10.29 -15.96
CA ALA A 213 -4.59 9.00 -15.28
C ALA A 213 -5.83 8.93 -14.38
N LEU A 214 -6.26 10.05 -13.80
CA LEU A 214 -7.51 10.15 -13.04
C LEU A 214 -8.75 9.89 -13.92
N CYS A 215 -8.67 10.17 -15.22
CA CYS A 215 -9.74 9.93 -16.19
C CYS A 215 -9.52 8.63 -16.99
N ASP A 216 -8.66 7.72 -16.53
CA ASP A 216 -8.43 6.44 -17.21
C ASP A 216 -9.70 5.57 -17.20
N ARG A 217 -9.85 4.75 -18.24
CA ARG A 217 -10.98 3.81 -18.37
C ARG A 217 -10.90 2.70 -17.34
N ASP A 218 -9.69 2.32 -16.95
CA ASP A 218 -9.45 1.30 -15.93
C ASP A 218 -9.45 1.92 -14.53
N VAL A 219 -10.30 1.36 -13.67
CA VAL A 219 -10.47 1.79 -12.27
C VAL A 219 -9.17 1.61 -11.48
N GLY A 220 -8.34 0.61 -11.81
CA GLY A 220 -7.06 0.38 -11.15
C GLY A 220 -6.01 1.46 -11.46
N VAL A 221 -6.01 2.00 -12.68
CA VAL A 221 -5.15 3.15 -13.05
C VAL A 221 -5.64 4.42 -12.36
N MET A 222 -6.95 4.68 -12.42
CA MET A 222 -7.58 5.81 -11.70
C MET A 222 -7.26 5.75 -10.20
N ALA A 223 -7.40 4.57 -9.57
CA ALA A 223 -7.10 4.34 -8.16
C ALA A 223 -5.64 4.68 -7.79
N ALA A 224 -4.68 4.31 -8.65
CA ALA A 224 -3.28 4.67 -8.44
C ALA A 224 -3.09 6.20 -8.47
N SER A 225 -3.77 6.89 -9.39
CA SER A 225 -3.75 8.35 -9.43
C SER A 225 -4.40 8.98 -8.20
N LEU A 226 -5.51 8.43 -7.70
CA LEU A 226 -6.18 8.91 -6.49
C LEU A 226 -5.26 8.81 -5.26
N HIS A 227 -4.52 7.70 -5.13
CA HIS A 227 -3.55 7.54 -4.05
C HIS A 227 -2.47 8.63 -4.07
N ILE A 228 -2.01 9.00 -5.27
CA ILE A 228 -1.04 10.09 -5.46
C ILE A 228 -1.65 11.43 -5.09
N TYR A 229 -2.86 11.74 -5.56
CA TYR A 229 -3.55 12.99 -5.21
C TYR A 229 -3.78 13.14 -3.72
N LEU A 230 -4.13 12.06 -3.00
CA LEU A 230 -4.24 12.13 -1.54
C LEU A 230 -2.94 12.62 -0.88
N ARG A 231 -1.77 12.25 -1.40
CA ARG A 231 -0.48 12.72 -0.86
C ARG A 231 -0.20 14.15 -1.27
N LEU A 232 -0.37 14.50 -2.56
CA LEU A 232 -0.14 15.84 -3.07
C LEU A 232 -1.06 16.90 -2.43
N ILE A 233 -2.32 16.56 -2.15
CA ILE A 233 -3.31 17.45 -1.52
C ILE A 233 -3.00 17.64 -0.03
N LYS A 234 -2.42 16.64 0.64
CA LYS A 234 -1.94 16.80 2.02
C LYS A 234 -0.81 17.81 2.12
N GLU A 235 0.05 17.88 1.10
CA GLU A 235 1.16 18.85 1.04
C GLU A 235 0.67 20.23 0.61
N ASN A 236 -0.21 20.30 -0.40
CA ASN A 236 -0.77 21.56 -0.89
C ASN A 236 -2.23 21.38 -1.36
N SER A 237 -3.19 21.64 -0.48
CA SER A 237 -4.63 21.54 -0.79
C SER A 237 -5.10 22.60 -1.81
N SER A 238 -4.56 23.83 -1.72
CA SER A 238 -5.00 24.96 -2.53
C SER A 238 -4.83 24.76 -4.04
N GLY A 239 -3.79 24.02 -4.46
CA GLY A 239 -3.46 23.80 -5.87
C GLY A 239 -4.36 22.81 -6.61
N TYR A 240 -5.27 22.11 -5.92
CA TYR A 240 -6.10 21.03 -6.49
C TYR A 240 -7.60 21.20 -6.27
N LYS A 241 -8.04 22.37 -5.78
CA LYS A 241 -9.47 22.65 -5.54
C LYS A 241 -10.33 22.56 -6.80
N ASP A 242 -9.74 22.83 -7.97
CA ASP A 242 -10.38 22.72 -9.27
C ASP A 242 -10.82 21.27 -9.61
N LEU A 243 -10.16 20.27 -9.01
CA LEU A 243 -10.49 18.85 -9.21
C LEU A 243 -11.62 18.35 -8.31
N THR A 244 -12.14 19.16 -7.38
CA THR A 244 -13.18 18.74 -6.43
C THR A 244 -14.40 18.14 -7.13
N GLY A 245 -14.89 18.79 -8.19
CA GLY A 245 -16.04 18.29 -8.95
C GLY A 245 -15.79 16.90 -9.56
N SER A 246 -14.56 16.63 -10.01
CA SER A 246 -14.15 15.32 -10.51
C SER A 246 -14.16 14.28 -9.39
N PHE A 247 -13.59 14.57 -8.22
CA PHE A 247 -13.59 13.64 -7.08
C PHE A 247 -15.01 13.35 -6.57
N VAL A 248 -15.88 14.36 -6.49
CA VAL A 248 -17.30 14.18 -6.15
C VAL A 248 -17.99 13.26 -7.16
N THR A 249 -17.75 13.47 -8.45
CA THR A 249 -18.35 12.64 -9.51
C THR A 249 -17.88 11.19 -9.40
N ILE A 250 -16.58 10.96 -9.18
CA ILE A 250 -16.03 9.62 -8.99
C ILE A 250 -16.64 8.97 -7.74
N LEU A 251 -16.73 9.69 -6.62
CA LEU A 251 -17.34 9.14 -5.39
C LEU A 251 -18.82 8.80 -5.60
N LYS A 252 -19.60 9.65 -6.29
CA LYS A 252 -20.99 9.36 -6.65
C LYS A 252 -21.11 8.08 -7.49
N GLN A 253 -20.19 7.84 -8.43
CA GLN A 253 -20.15 6.61 -9.23
C GLN A 253 -19.80 5.38 -8.39
N VAL A 254 -18.82 5.50 -7.49
CA VAL A 254 -18.39 4.42 -6.59
C VAL A 254 -19.51 4.02 -5.63
N VAL A 255 -20.06 4.99 -4.89
CA VAL A 255 -21.18 4.80 -3.96
C VAL A 255 -22.42 4.27 -4.71
N GLY A 256 -22.60 4.75 -5.95
CA GLY A 256 -23.61 4.31 -6.90
C GLY A 256 -23.50 2.85 -7.36
N GLY A 257 -22.39 2.16 -7.09
CA GLY A 257 -22.15 0.78 -7.52
C GLY A 257 -21.90 0.65 -9.03
N LYS A 258 -21.44 1.73 -9.70
CA LYS A 258 -21.20 1.74 -11.15
C LYS A 258 -19.87 1.11 -11.58
N LEU A 259 -19.02 0.74 -10.62
CA LEU A 259 -17.72 0.12 -10.89
C LEU A 259 -17.86 -1.39 -11.13
N PRO A 260 -16.87 -2.05 -11.76
CA PRO A 260 -16.88 -3.50 -11.94
C PRO A 260 -16.99 -4.24 -10.60
N VAL A 261 -17.71 -5.37 -10.62
CA VAL A 261 -17.95 -6.21 -9.43
C VAL A 261 -16.67 -6.72 -8.76
N ASP A 262 -15.56 -6.80 -9.48
CA ASP A 262 -14.24 -7.18 -8.94
C ASP A 262 -13.73 -6.21 -7.86
N PHE A 263 -14.27 -4.98 -7.83
CA PHE A 263 -13.94 -3.99 -6.80
C PHE A 263 -14.88 -4.05 -5.59
N ASN A 264 -15.89 -4.93 -5.60
CA ASN A 264 -16.79 -5.09 -4.47
C ASN A 264 -16.12 -5.94 -3.38
N TYR A 265 -16.28 -5.53 -2.13
CA TYR A 265 -15.80 -6.27 -0.98
C TYR A 265 -16.94 -6.44 0.03
N HIS A 266 -17.33 -7.69 0.30
CA HIS A 266 -18.52 -8.03 1.08
C HIS A 266 -19.76 -7.22 0.66
N SER A 267 -20.05 -7.19 -0.64
CA SER A 267 -21.17 -6.44 -1.23
C SER A 267 -21.12 -4.92 -1.09
N VAL A 268 -20.00 -4.36 -0.62
CA VAL A 268 -19.74 -2.91 -0.56
C VAL A 268 -18.89 -2.50 -1.76
N PRO A 269 -19.30 -1.48 -2.54
CA PRO A 269 -18.58 -1.10 -3.76
C PRO A 269 -17.29 -0.32 -3.46
N ALA A 270 -16.15 -0.86 -3.88
CA ALA A 270 -14.81 -0.25 -3.79
C ALA A 270 -14.56 0.55 -2.49
N PRO A 271 -14.66 -0.08 -1.31
CA PRO A 271 -14.65 0.64 -0.02
C PRO A 271 -13.37 1.46 0.22
N TRP A 272 -12.20 0.95 -0.19
CA TRP A 272 -10.95 1.69 -0.07
C TRP A 272 -10.89 2.94 -0.93
N LEU A 273 -11.54 2.93 -2.11
CA LEU A 273 -11.66 4.13 -2.95
C LEU A 273 -12.59 5.14 -2.30
N GLN A 274 -13.71 4.71 -1.70
CA GLN A 274 -14.59 5.61 -0.97
C GLN A 274 -13.83 6.31 0.17
N ILE A 275 -13.11 5.56 1.00
CA ILE A 275 -12.31 6.12 2.11
C ILE A 275 -11.26 7.11 1.59
N GLN A 276 -10.55 6.77 0.51
CA GLN A 276 -9.56 7.68 -0.07
C GLN A 276 -10.17 8.97 -0.63
N LEU A 277 -11.31 8.86 -1.32
CA LEU A 277 -12.03 10.02 -1.87
C LEU A 277 -12.60 10.91 -0.75
N LEU A 278 -13.17 10.32 0.30
CA LEU A 278 -13.63 11.06 1.47
C LEU A 278 -12.49 11.85 2.12
N ARG A 279 -11.32 11.22 2.32
CA ARG A 279 -10.11 11.93 2.80
C ARG A 279 -9.71 13.09 1.92
N ILE A 280 -9.70 12.89 0.59
CA ILE A 280 -9.37 13.95 -0.36
C ILE A 280 -10.37 15.11 -0.24
N LEU A 281 -11.66 14.81 -0.22
CA LEU A 281 -12.72 15.81 -0.13
C LEU A 281 -12.65 16.58 1.20
N GLY A 282 -12.39 15.92 2.32
CA GLY A 282 -12.22 16.57 3.62
C GLY A 282 -11.05 17.56 3.64
N LEU A 283 -9.96 17.26 2.93
CA LEU A 283 -8.82 18.19 2.81
C LEU A 283 -9.09 19.36 1.87
N LEU A 284 -9.87 19.14 0.80
CA LEU A 284 -10.19 20.18 -0.18
C LEU A 284 -11.28 21.14 0.29
N GLY A 285 -12.27 20.64 1.04
CA GLY A 285 -13.38 21.43 1.58
C GLY A 285 -13.02 22.23 2.83
N LYS A 286 -11.87 21.93 3.47
CA LYS A 286 -11.42 22.67 4.64
C LYS A 286 -11.25 24.16 4.31
N ASP A 287 -11.85 25.01 5.15
CA ASP A 287 -11.81 26.47 5.04
C ASP A 287 -12.35 27.04 3.70
N ASP A 288 -13.21 26.29 2.98
CA ASP A 288 -13.79 26.71 1.71
C ASP A 288 -15.25 26.25 1.54
N GLN A 289 -16.17 27.22 1.68
CA GLN A 289 -17.60 26.97 1.58
C GLN A 289 -18.02 26.50 0.20
N ARG A 290 -17.51 27.11 -0.88
CA ARG A 290 -17.93 26.76 -2.26
C ARG A 290 -17.55 25.33 -2.59
N THR A 291 -16.34 24.94 -2.20
CA THR A 291 -15.84 23.57 -2.40
C THR A 291 -16.61 22.57 -1.54
N SER A 292 -16.98 22.94 -0.30
CA SER A 292 -17.80 22.12 0.61
C SER A 292 -19.21 21.88 0.09
N GLU A 293 -19.83 22.90 -0.51
CA GLU A 293 -21.19 22.79 -1.08
C GLU A 293 -21.28 21.73 -2.19
N LEU A 294 -20.22 21.53 -2.97
CA LEU A 294 -20.18 20.52 -4.03
C LEU A 294 -20.24 19.08 -3.50
N MET A 295 -19.81 18.84 -2.25
CA MET A 295 -19.70 17.49 -1.69
C MET A 295 -20.84 17.11 -0.74
N TYR A 296 -21.71 18.03 -0.34
CA TYR A 296 -22.78 17.73 0.63
C TYR A 296 -23.69 16.56 0.20
N ASP A 297 -24.12 16.53 -1.07
CA ASP A 297 -25.01 15.48 -1.55
C ASP A 297 -24.36 14.09 -1.53
N VAL A 298 -23.07 14.01 -1.91
CA VAL A 298 -22.37 12.73 -1.96
C VAL A 298 -22.02 12.22 -0.56
N LEU A 299 -21.76 13.13 0.38
CA LEU A 299 -21.60 12.79 1.79
C LEU A 299 -22.91 12.27 2.39
N ASP A 300 -24.04 12.89 2.07
CA ASP A 300 -25.36 12.41 2.50
C ASP A 300 -25.66 11.01 1.97
N GLU A 301 -25.40 10.78 0.68
CA GLU A 301 -25.55 9.47 0.04
C GLU A 301 -24.65 8.42 0.70
N SER A 302 -23.40 8.79 1.02
CA SER A 302 -22.42 7.90 1.66
C SER A 302 -22.86 7.50 3.08
N LEU A 303 -23.37 8.45 3.87
CA LEU A 303 -23.93 8.17 5.20
C LEU A 303 -25.17 7.28 5.13
N ARG A 304 -26.04 7.47 4.12
CA ARG A 304 -27.27 6.70 3.97
C ARG A 304 -27.02 5.27 3.53
N ARG A 305 -26.11 5.05 2.58
CA ARG A 305 -25.85 3.71 2.02
C ARG A 305 -24.98 2.83 2.90
N ALA A 306 -24.22 3.42 3.81
CA ALA A 306 -23.39 2.64 4.72
C ALA A 306 -24.25 2.09 5.88
N GLU A 307 -25.14 1.15 5.57
CA GLU A 307 -25.89 0.40 6.57
C GLU A 307 -25.01 -0.68 7.26
N LEU A 308 -25.35 -0.96 8.52
CA LEU A 308 -24.42 -1.33 9.59
C LEU A 308 -24.27 -2.85 9.78
N ASN A 309 -23.69 -3.59 8.83
CA ASN A 309 -23.49 -5.04 9.02
C ASN A 309 -22.06 -5.55 8.84
N HIS A 310 -21.13 -4.74 8.28
CA HIS A 310 -19.74 -5.18 8.04
C HIS A 310 -18.72 -4.18 8.57
N ASN A 311 -17.54 -4.69 8.99
CA ASN A 311 -16.45 -3.84 9.50
C ASN A 311 -16.03 -2.75 8.51
N VAL A 312 -16.13 -3.04 7.22
CA VAL A 312 -15.77 -2.11 6.15
C VAL A 312 -16.74 -0.93 6.04
N THR A 313 -18.05 -1.12 6.30
CA THR A 313 -19.01 -0.01 6.27
C THR A 313 -18.79 0.94 7.45
N TYR A 314 -18.39 0.43 8.62
CA TYR A 314 -17.98 1.27 9.75
C TYR A 314 -16.74 2.12 9.44
N ALA A 315 -15.77 1.58 8.70
CA ALA A 315 -14.59 2.34 8.28
C ALA A 315 -14.95 3.49 7.32
N ILE A 316 -15.88 3.26 6.37
CA ILE A 316 -16.40 4.30 5.47
C ILE A 316 -17.16 5.36 6.26
N LEU A 317 -18.05 4.95 7.17
CA LEU A 317 -18.82 5.86 8.01
C LEU A 317 -17.93 6.75 8.86
N PHE A 318 -16.92 6.18 9.51
CA PHE A 318 -15.99 6.95 10.31
C PHE A 318 -15.25 8.00 9.48
N GLU A 319 -14.76 7.63 8.31
CA GLU A 319 -14.10 8.58 7.41
C GLU A 319 -15.07 9.65 6.90
N CYS A 320 -16.32 9.27 6.63
CA CYS A 320 -17.36 10.21 6.20
C CYS A 320 -17.72 11.21 7.31
N VAL A 321 -17.87 10.74 8.55
CA VAL A 321 -18.06 11.60 9.74
C VAL A 321 -16.89 12.55 9.88
N HIS A 322 -15.65 12.05 9.84
CA HIS A 322 -14.46 12.89 9.92
C HIS A 322 -14.43 13.96 8.80
N THR A 323 -14.83 13.58 7.59
CA THR A 323 -14.94 14.49 6.44
C THR A 323 -16.00 15.57 6.69
N VAL A 324 -17.20 15.22 7.16
CA VAL A 324 -18.29 16.17 7.46
C VAL A 324 -17.88 17.23 8.48
N TYR A 325 -17.15 16.84 9.53
CA TYR A 325 -16.64 17.78 10.55
C TYR A 325 -15.36 18.51 10.13
N SER A 326 -14.76 18.16 8.99
CA SER A 326 -13.57 18.87 8.47
C SER A 326 -13.92 20.00 7.50
N ILE A 327 -15.11 19.97 6.91
CA ILE A 327 -15.56 20.90 5.87
C ILE A 327 -16.47 22.00 6.45
N TYR A 328 -16.92 22.92 5.61
CA TYR A 328 -17.85 23.96 6.06
C TYR A 328 -19.16 23.33 6.60
N PRO A 329 -19.64 23.77 7.78
CA PRO A 329 -20.70 23.07 8.50
C PRO A 329 -22.05 23.17 7.79
N LYS A 330 -22.74 22.03 7.68
CA LYS A 330 -24.15 21.91 7.25
C LYS A 330 -24.95 21.15 8.32
N SER A 331 -25.94 21.81 8.92
CA SER A 331 -26.72 21.29 10.08
C SER A 331 -27.22 19.86 9.86
N GLU A 332 -27.87 19.59 8.72
CA GLU A 332 -28.43 18.27 8.39
C GLU A 332 -27.39 17.15 8.37
N LEU A 333 -26.17 17.45 7.88
CA LEU A 333 -25.08 16.46 7.81
C LEU A 333 -24.45 16.25 9.19
N LEU A 334 -24.28 17.31 9.97
CA LEU A 334 -23.76 17.24 11.33
C LEU A 334 -24.67 16.41 12.23
N GLU A 335 -25.99 16.60 12.14
CA GLU A 335 -26.97 15.80 12.88
C GLU A 335 -26.90 14.30 12.52
N LYS A 336 -26.75 13.97 11.23
CA LYS A 336 -26.58 12.58 10.79
C LYS A 336 -25.26 11.99 11.26
N ALA A 337 -24.17 12.76 11.19
CA ALA A 337 -22.85 12.35 11.65
C ALA A 337 -22.82 12.14 13.18
N ALA A 338 -23.45 13.03 13.95
CA ALA A 338 -23.63 12.90 15.40
C ALA A 338 -24.37 11.60 15.76
N LYS A 339 -25.47 11.27 15.05
CA LYS A 339 -26.19 10.00 15.22
C LYS A 339 -25.30 8.78 14.95
N CYS A 340 -24.42 8.84 13.96
CA CYS A 340 -23.46 7.77 13.66
C CYS A 340 -22.42 7.60 14.80
N ILE A 341 -21.89 8.71 15.32
CA ILE A 341 -20.96 8.69 16.46
C ILE A 341 -21.62 8.07 17.69
N GLY A 342 -22.85 8.48 18.02
CA GLY A 342 -23.59 7.91 19.14
C GLY A 342 -23.77 6.39 19.02
N LYS A 343 -24.04 5.88 17.82
CA LYS A 343 -24.10 4.43 17.57
C LYS A 343 -22.76 3.71 17.81
N PHE A 344 -21.63 4.36 17.53
CA PHE A 344 -20.30 3.80 17.77
C PHE A 344 -19.96 3.79 19.26
N VAL A 345 -20.19 4.90 19.96
CA VAL A 345 -19.90 5.05 21.40
C VAL A 345 -20.73 4.08 22.24
N LEU A 346 -22.00 3.91 21.90
CA LEU A 346 -22.93 3.00 22.59
C LEU A 346 -22.77 1.53 22.17
N SER A 347 -21.85 1.21 21.24
CA SER A 347 -21.66 -0.15 20.78
C SER A 347 -21.05 -1.05 21.86
N SER A 348 -21.50 -2.30 21.93
CA SER A 348 -20.87 -3.34 22.75
C SER A 348 -19.52 -3.81 22.20
N LYS A 349 -19.23 -3.55 20.91
CA LYS A 349 -17.96 -3.95 20.29
C LYS A 349 -16.86 -2.94 20.63
N ILE A 350 -15.78 -3.43 21.26
CA ILE A 350 -14.64 -2.60 21.70
C ILE A 350 -14.07 -1.75 20.55
N ASN A 351 -13.87 -2.33 19.36
CA ASN A 351 -13.34 -1.59 18.21
C ASN A 351 -14.25 -0.43 17.77
N LEU A 352 -15.58 -0.59 17.87
CA LEU A 352 -16.53 0.48 17.52
C LEU A 352 -16.60 1.53 18.62
N LYS A 353 -16.53 1.10 19.88
CA LYS A 353 -16.44 2.02 21.02
C LYS A 353 -15.18 2.89 20.93
N TYR A 354 -14.02 2.29 20.65
CA TYR A 354 -12.77 3.02 20.36
C TYR A 354 -12.95 4.03 19.22
N LEU A 355 -13.56 3.59 18.12
CA LEU A 355 -13.80 4.44 16.95
C LEU A 355 -14.71 5.63 17.26
N GLY A 356 -15.75 5.41 18.07
CA GLY A 356 -16.67 6.45 18.53
C GLY A 356 -15.99 7.47 19.44
N LEU A 357 -15.22 7.01 20.42
CA LEU A 357 -14.42 7.88 21.30
C LEU A 357 -13.42 8.71 20.49
N LYS A 358 -12.70 8.07 19.57
CA LYS A 358 -11.77 8.76 18.68
C LYS A 358 -12.48 9.80 17.81
N ALA A 359 -13.67 9.51 17.28
CA ALA A 359 -14.47 10.46 16.52
C ALA A 359 -14.87 11.66 17.40
N LEU A 360 -15.28 11.43 18.65
CA LEU A 360 -15.61 12.51 19.59
C LEU A 360 -14.42 13.44 19.82
N THR A 361 -13.21 12.90 20.01
CA THR A 361 -11.99 13.73 20.19
C THR A 361 -11.77 14.71 19.04
N TYR A 362 -12.05 14.31 17.80
CA TYR A 362 -11.97 15.21 16.64
C TYR A 362 -13.10 16.24 16.62
N VAL A 363 -14.32 15.83 16.98
CA VAL A 363 -15.53 16.66 16.87
C VAL A 363 -15.64 17.70 17.98
N ILE A 364 -15.08 17.44 19.17
CA ILE A 364 -15.13 18.35 20.32
C ILE A 364 -14.65 19.78 19.99
N GLN A 365 -13.72 19.93 19.05
CA GLN A 365 -13.24 21.25 18.63
C GLN A 365 -14.32 22.10 17.94
N GLN A 366 -15.32 21.47 17.31
CA GLN A 366 -16.38 22.15 16.56
C GLN A 366 -17.75 22.05 17.24
N ASP A 367 -18.08 20.91 17.84
CA ASP A 367 -19.33 20.69 18.56
C ASP A 367 -19.07 20.06 19.94
N PRO A 368 -18.80 20.89 20.97
CA PRO A 368 -18.64 20.42 22.34
C PRO A 368 -19.93 19.81 22.92
N THR A 369 -21.10 20.16 22.38
CA THR A 369 -22.38 19.71 22.95
C THR A 369 -22.63 18.23 22.73
N LEU A 370 -22.09 17.68 21.63
CA LEU A 370 -22.16 16.25 21.33
C LEU A 370 -21.44 15.40 22.39
N ALA A 371 -20.29 15.86 22.89
CA ALA A 371 -19.56 15.16 23.93
C ALA A 371 -20.34 15.13 25.26
N LEU A 372 -21.05 16.21 25.59
CA LEU A 372 -21.90 16.28 26.78
C LEU A 372 -23.04 15.25 26.74
N GLN A 373 -23.63 15.00 25.56
CA GLN A 373 -24.70 14.00 25.40
C GLN A 373 -24.23 12.57 25.72
N HIS A 374 -22.93 12.29 25.56
CA HIS A 374 -22.33 10.99 25.79
C HIS A 374 -21.45 10.93 27.04
N GLN A 375 -21.49 11.96 27.89
CA GLN A 375 -20.61 12.12 29.06
C GLN A 375 -20.60 10.89 29.98
N MET A 376 -21.77 10.34 30.29
CA MET A 376 -21.88 9.16 31.16
C MET A 376 -21.12 7.95 30.58
N THR A 377 -21.29 7.68 29.29
CA THR A 377 -20.58 6.58 28.62
C THR A 377 -19.07 6.84 28.53
N ILE A 378 -18.65 8.09 28.38
CA ILE A 378 -17.23 8.48 28.39
C ILE A 378 -16.63 8.22 29.78
N ILE A 379 -17.33 8.58 30.86
CA ILE A 379 -16.90 8.31 32.23
C ILE A 379 -16.78 6.81 32.48
N GLU A 380 -17.76 6.01 32.06
CA GLU A 380 -17.68 4.54 32.15
C GLU A 380 -16.46 3.96 31.38
N CYS A 381 -15.99 4.64 30.33
CA CYS A 381 -14.81 4.21 29.58
C CYS A 381 -13.49 4.48 30.31
N LEU A 382 -13.45 5.39 31.30
CA LEU A 382 -12.26 5.61 32.13
C LEU A 382 -11.90 4.39 32.98
N ASP A 383 -12.90 3.59 33.36
CA ASP A 383 -12.72 2.36 34.14
C ASP A 383 -12.60 1.10 33.26
N HIS A 384 -12.59 1.25 31.93
CA HIS A 384 -12.58 0.12 30.99
C HIS A 384 -11.33 -0.76 31.14
N PRO A 385 -11.42 -2.11 31.03
CA PRO A 385 -10.27 -3.00 31.19
C PRO A 385 -9.18 -2.81 30.11
N ASP A 386 -9.55 -2.33 28.93
CA ASP A 386 -8.62 -2.06 27.82
C ASP A 386 -7.86 -0.72 28.03
N PRO A 387 -6.52 -0.73 28.12
CA PRO A 387 -5.72 0.49 28.30
C PRO A 387 -5.79 1.44 27.12
N ILE A 388 -6.10 0.96 25.91
CA ILE A 388 -6.22 1.82 24.71
C ILE A 388 -7.48 2.69 24.83
N ILE A 389 -8.59 2.11 25.28
CA ILE A 389 -9.83 2.86 25.53
C ILE A 389 -9.61 3.93 26.60
N LYS A 390 -8.95 3.55 27.70
CA LYS A 390 -8.59 4.49 28.78
C LYS A 390 -7.74 5.65 28.26
N ARG A 391 -6.77 5.37 27.40
CA ARG A 391 -5.87 6.38 26.84
C ARG A 391 -6.57 7.36 25.91
N GLU A 392 -7.57 6.95 25.14
CA GLU A 392 -8.29 7.88 24.25
C GLU A 392 -9.25 8.80 25.00
N VAL A 393 -9.70 8.42 26.21
CA VAL A 393 -10.58 9.25 27.03
C VAL A 393 -9.80 10.27 27.86
N ASN A 394 -8.57 9.94 28.26
CA ASN A 394 -7.63 10.84 28.95
C ASN A 394 -7.00 11.85 27.98
#